data_AF-O42527-F1
#
_entry.id   AF-O42527-F1
#
_cell.length_a   1.000
_cell.length_b   1.000
_cell.length_c   1.000
_cell.angle_alpha   90.00
_cell.angle_beta   90.00
_cell.angle_gamma   90.00
#
_symmetry.space_group_name_H-M   'P 1'
#
loop_
_entity.id
_entity.type
_entity.pdbx_description
1 polymer ?
#
loop_
_entity_poly.entity_id
_entity_poly.type
_entity_poly.pdbx_seq_one_letter_code
_entity_poly.pdbx_strand_id
1 'polypeptide(L)' 'GFFRRTIRMKLKYEKCDRNCKIQKKNRNKCQYCRFHKCL' A
#
# COMPACT_ATOMS: atom_id res chain seq x y z
N GLY A 1 5.70 -6.90 9.16
CA GLY A 1 5.28 -5.54 8.73
C GLY A 1 4.79 -5.56 7.29
N PHE A 2 3.80 -4.72 6.94
CA PHE A 2 3.17 -4.68 5.62
C PHE A 2 4.19 -4.65 4.47
N PHE A 3 5.11 -3.67 4.49
CA PHE A 3 6.14 -3.50 3.44
C PHE A 3 7.05 -4.73 3.26
N ARG A 4 7.64 -5.25 4.35
CA ARG A 4 8.50 -6.45 4.31
C ARG A 4 7.77 -7.67 3.72
N ARG A 5 6.47 -7.82 4.02
CA ARG A 5 5.64 -8.91 3.46
C ARG A 5 5.42 -8.72 1.96
N THR A 6 5.06 -7.51 1.53
CA THR A 6 4.83 -7.19 0.11
C THR A 6 6.07 -7.50 -0.74
N ILE A 7 7.27 -7.13 -0.28
CA ILE A 7 8.53 -7.44 -0.98
C ILE A 7 8.82 -8.94 -0.98
N ARG A 8 8.84 -9.58 0.21
CA ARG A 8 9.22 -10.99 0.36
C ARG A 8 8.32 -11.92 -0.46
N MET A 9 7.03 -11.64 -0.49
CA MET A 9 6.03 -12.44 -1.22
C MET A 9 5.77 -11.93 -2.65
N LYS A 10 6.47 -10.88 -3.10
CA LYS A 10 6.27 -10.24 -4.42
C LYS A 10 4.78 -9.94 -4.72
N LEU A 11 4.05 -9.47 -3.71
CA LEU A 11 2.62 -9.15 -3.86
C LEU A 11 2.46 -7.94 -4.78
N LYS A 12 1.60 -8.08 -5.80
CA LYS A 12 1.21 -6.99 -6.68
C LYS A 12 -0.18 -6.51 -6.27
N TYR A 13 -0.33 -5.20 -6.12
CA TYR A 13 -1.62 -4.56 -5.86
C TYR A 13 -2.08 -3.84 -7.12
N GLU A 14 -3.39 -3.82 -7.36
CA GLU A 14 -3.98 -3.08 -8.47
C GLU A 14 -3.68 -1.60 -8.36
N LYS A 15 -3.35 -0.98 -9.50
CA LYS A 15 -3.02 0.44 -9.56
C LYS A 15 -4.22 1.26 -9.09
N CYS A 16 -3.97 2.21 -8.21
CA CYS A 16 -4.97 3.16 -7.76
C CYS A 16 -4.60 4.57 -8.25
N ASP A 17 -5.40 5.14 -9.14
CA ASP A 17 -5.19 6.50 -9.67
C ASP A 17 -5.70 7.61 -8.74
N ARG A 18 -6.42 7.25 -7.67
CA ARG A 18 -7.05 8.21 -6.74
C ARG A 18 -6.08 8.82 -5.71
N ASN A 19 -4.78 8.47 -5.77
CA ASN A 19 -3.73 8.95 -4.87
C ASN A 19 -4.19 9.02 -3.40
N CYS A 20 -4.67 7.89 -2.87
CA CYS A 20 -5.35 7.83 -1.58
C CYS A 20 -4.51 8.44 -0.44
N LYS A 21 -5.10 9.36 0.33
CA LYS A 21 -4.47 9.91 1.53
C LYS A 21 -4.38 8.86 2.65
N ILE A 22 -3.17 8.37 2.91
CA ILE A 22 -2.89 7.35 3.93
C ILE A 22 -2.68 7.99 5.32
N GLN A 23 -3.64 7.76 6.21
CA GLN A 23 -3.68 8.13 7.63
C GLN A 23 -3.82 6.87 8.52
N LYS A 24 -3.56 6.98 9.83
CA LYS A 24 -3.60 5.83 10.78
C LYS A 24 -4.92 5.04 10.71
N LYS A 25 -6.05 5.73 10.55
CA LYS A 25 -7.41 5.15 10.47
C LYS A 25 -7.71 4.41 9.15
N ASN A 26 -7.18 4.87 8.02
CA ASN A 26 -7.55 4.37 6.69
C ASN A 26 -6.39 3.68 5.95
N ARG A 27 -5.24 3.50 6.60
CA ARG A 27 -4.02 2.93 5.98
C ARG A 27 -4.20 1.56 5.36
N ASN A 28 -5.21 0.78 5.76
CA ASN A 28 -5.49 -0.54 5.21
C ASN A 28 -6.47 -0.51 4.02
N LYS A 29 -7.10 0.63 3.70
CA LYS A 29 -8.14 0.73 2.66
C LYS A 29 -7.57 0.60 1.24
N CYS A 30 -6.38 1.13 1.00
CA CYS A 30 -5.72 1.03 -0.30
C CYS A 30 -4.31 0.48 -0.12
N GLN A 31 -4.11 -0.78 -0.50
CA GLN A 31 -2.81 -1.45 -0.37
C GLN A 31 -1.78 -0.87 -1.36
N TYR A 32 -2.21 -0.53 -2.58
CA TYR A 32 -1.36 0.09 -3.60
C TYR A 32 -0.79 1.43 -3.12
N CYS A 33 -1.63 2.41 -2.78
CA CYS A 33 -1.15 3.72 -2.31
C CYS A 33 -0.38 3.61 -1.00
N ARG A 34 -0.73 2.67 -0.11
CA ARG A 34 0.03 2.42 1.11
C ARG A 34 1.43 1.89 0.81
N PHE A 35 1.56 0.96 -0.13
CA PHE A 35 2.86 0.42 -0.53
C PHE A 35 3.69 1.48 -1.25
N HIS A 36 3.10 2.18 -2.22
CA HIS A 36 3.74 3.26 -2.96
C HIS A 36 4.17 4.45 -2.11
N LYS A 37 3.47 4.76 -1.00
CA LYS A 37 3.90 5.80 -0.06
C LYS A 37 5.16 5.42 0.73
N CYS A 38 5.46 4.13 0.84
CA CYS A 38 6.63 3.61 1.53
C CYS A 38 7.77 3.23 0.58
N LEU A 39 7.53 3.28 -0.73
CA LEU A 39 8.60 3.30 -1.74
C LEU A 39 9.19 4.71 -1.80
#